data_AF-A0A357LVG3-F1
#
_entry.id   AF-A0A357LVG3-F1
#
_cell.length_a   1.000
_cell.length_b   1.000
_cell.length_c   1.000
_cell.angle_alpha   90.00
_cell.angle_beta   90.00
_cell.angle_gamma   90.00
#
_symmetry.space_group_name_H-M   'P 1'
#
loop_
_entity.id
_entity.type
_entity.pdbx_description
1 polymer ?
#
loop_
_entity_poly.entity_id
_entity_poly.type
_entity_poly.pdbx_seq_one_letter_code
_entity_poly.pdbx_strand_id
1 'polypeptide(L)' 'WTCYNGREKACGKCGSCVERLEAFEKNHATDPLEYETV' A
#
# COMPACT_ATOMS: atom_id res chain seq x y z
N TRP A 1 -7.14 -6.89 -4.89
CA TRP A 1 -5.93 -6.16 -5.32
C TRP A 1 -6.19 -4.67 -5.13
N THR A 2 -5.44 -3.99 -4.26
CA THR A 2 -5.69 -2.57 -3.89
C THR A 2 -4.87 -1.59 -4.74
N CYS A 3 -3.72 -2.00 -5.28
CA CYS A 3 -2.87 -1.11 -6.08
C CYS A 3 -3.46 -0.86 -7.48
N TYR A 4 -3.58 0.40 -7.91
CA TYR A 4 -4.09 0.72 -9.26
C TYR A 4 -3.19 0.29 -10.41
N ASN A 5 -1.92 -0.01 -10.14
CA ASN A 5 -0.97 -0.40 -11.17
C ASN A 5 -0.96 -1.90 -11.48
N GLY A 6 -1.84 -2.71 -10.88
CA GLY A 6 -2.03 -4.12 -11.26
C GLY A 6 -0.78 -5.01 -11.14
N ARG A 7 0.19 -4.65 -10.29
CA ARG A 7 1.52 -5.28 -10.21
C ARG A 7 1.51 -6.59 -9.41
N GLU A 8 2.66 -7.21 -9.20
CA GLU A 8 2.80 -8.36 -8.30
C GLU A 8 2.88 -7.94 -6.82
N LYS A 9 3.63 -6.85 -6.54
CA LYS A 9 3.71 -6.19 -5.23
C LYS A 9 3.05 -4.81 -5.27
N ALA A 10 2.58 -4.31 -4.13
CA ALA A 10 1.97 -2.98 -4.07
C ALA A 10 3.03 -1.90 -4.36
N CYS A 11 2.73 -0.93 -5.22
CA CYS A 11 3.76 0.03 -5.67
C CYS A 11 4.09 1.12 -4.64
N GLY A 12 3.28 1.29 -3.58
CA GLY A 12 3.49 2.29 -2.51
C GLY A 12 3.31 3.76 -2.92
N LYS A 13 3.05 4.02 -4.21
CA LYS A 13 3.09 5.37 -4.80
C LYS A 13 1.77 5.82 -5.46
N CYS A 14 0.86 4.90 -5.77
CA CYS A 14 -0.43 5.25 -6.36
C CYS A 14 -1.44 5.66 -5.27
N GLY A 15 -2.50 6.39 -5.64
CA GLY A 15 -3.50 6.91 -4.69
C GLY A 15 -4.02 5.86 -3.72
N SER A 16 -4.47 4.70 -4.21
CA SER A 16 -4.99 3.64 -3.33
C SER A 16 -3.95 3.01 -2.41
N CYS A 17 -2.67 2.93 -2.83
CA CYS A 17 -1.59 2.50 -1.93
C CYS A 17 -1.37 3.52 -0.81
N VAL A 18 -1.38 4.82 -1.12
CA VAL A 18 -1.18 5.88 -0.14
C VAL A 18 -2.34 5.91 0.86
N GLU A 19 -3.59 5.91 0.38
CA GLU A 19 -4.78 5.88 1.23
C GLU A 19 -4.78 4.68 2.18
N ARG A 20 -4.35 3.51 1.68
CA ARG A 20 -4.19 2.30 2.48
C ARG A 20 -3.12 2.49 3.56
N LEU A 21 -1.92 2.93 3.20
CA LEU A 21 -0.82 3.13 4.14
C LEU A 21 -1.21 4.11 5.26
N GLU A 22 -1.84 5.23 4.92
CA GLU A 22 -2.35 6.18 5.91
C GLU A 22 -3.40 5.55 6.84
N ALA A 23 -4.28 4.70 6.31
CA ALA A 23 -5.28 4.03 7.13
C ALA A 23 -4.64 3.07 8.14
N PHE A 24 -3.60 2.33 7.75
CA PHE A 24 -2.85 1.48 8.67
C PHE A 24 -2.12 2.30 9.73
N GLU A 25 -1.45 3.38 9.33
CA GLU A 25 -0.77 4.30 10.25
C GLU A 25 -1.73 4.91 11.28
N LYS A 26 -2.90 5.42 10.85
CA LYS A 26 -3.94 5.99 11.72
C LYS A 26 -4.51 5.00 12.73
N ASN A 27 -4.44 3.70 12.42
CA ASN A 27 -4.90 2.62 13.31
C ASN A 27 -3.75 2.00 14.13
N HIS A 28 -2.55 2.60 14.11
CA HIS A 28 -1.36 2.06 14.76
C HIS A 28 -1.08 0.59 14.36
N ALA A 29 -1.35 0.26 13.11
CA ALA A 29 -1.20 -1.08 12.55
C ALA A 29 -0.17 -1.08 11.42
N THR A 30 0.43 -2.23 11.16
CA THR A 30 1.34 -2.44 10.02
C THR A 30 0.57 -3.07 8.88
N ASP A 31 0.74 -2.53 7.67
CA ASP A 31 0.16 -3.14 6.48
C ASP A 31 0.85 -4.48 6.18
N PRO A 32 0.11 -5.60 6.12
CA PRO A 32 0.71 -6.90 5.82
C PRO A 32 1.07 -7.09 4.34
N LEU A 33 0.69 -6.18 3.45
CA LEU A 33 1.07 -6.28 2.03
C LEU A 33 2.56 -6.05 1.82
N GLU A 34 3.14 -6.85 0.93
CA GLU A 34 4.46 -6.56 0.41
C GLU A 34 4.40 -5.41 -0.61
N TYR A 35 5.36 -4.50 -0.47
CA TYR A 35 5.55 -3.37 -1.36
C TYR A 35 6.78 -3.55 -2.23
N GLU A 36 6.79 -2.92 -3.41
CA GLU A 36 7.99 -2.80 -4.22
C GLU A 36 9.05 -2.05 -3.41
N THR A 37 10.21 -2.69 -3.18
CA THR A 37 11.40 -2.00 -2.70
C THR A 37 11.88 -1.08 -3.81
N VAL A 38 12.05 0.21 -3.51
CA VAL A 38 12.72 1.16 -4.43
C VAL A 38 14.16 0.73 -4.67
#